data_AF-A4SUP8-F1
#
_entry.id   AF-A4SUP8-F1
#
_cell.length_a   1.000
_cell.length_b   1.000
_cell.length_c   1.000
_cell.angle_alpha   90.00
_cell.angle_beta   90.00
_cell.angle_gamma   90.00
#
_symmetry.space_group_name_H-M   'P 1'
#
loop_
_entity.id
_entity.type
_entity.pdbx_description
1 polymer ?
#
loop_
_entity_poly.entity_id
_entity_poly.type
_entity_poly.pdbx_seq_one_letter_code
_entity_poly.pdbx_strand_id
1 'polypeptide(L)'
;MSEKMSFNNDADNAYLEILLKTALNSWDPIKPRRWLARYGGLPGLGIGNGVSAQEYKTLLAKALALTQRKRRAEEGDSLPEVIYLVGR
;
A
#
# COMPACT_ATOMS: atom_id res chain seq x y z
N MET A 1 10.31 -33.16 18.63
CA MET A 1 9.00 -32.49 18.72
C MET A 1 9.15 -31.12 18.10
N SER A 2 8.67 -30.91 16.86
CA SER A 2 8.65 -29.58 16.24
C SER A 2 7.49 -28.80 16.85
N GLU A 3 7.84 -27.91 17.77
CA GLU A 3 6.95 -26.90 18.33
C GLU A 3 6.46 -26.02 17.19
N LYS A 4 5.25 -26.29 16.70
CA LYS A 4 4.55 -25.33 15.86
C LYS A 4 4.28 -24.14 16.77
N MET A 5 5.11 -23.10 16.65
CA MET A 5 4.81 -21.75 17.10
C MET A 5 3.45 -21.36 16.50
N SER A 6 2.38 -21.69 17.21
CA SER A 6 1.09 -21.09 16.99
C SER A 6 1.26 -19.63 17.38
N PHE A 7 1.44 -18.76 16.37
CA PHE A 7 1.33 -17.31 16.48
C PHE A 7 -0.12 -16.89 16.79
N ASN A 8 -0.77 -17.57 17.74
CA ASN A 8 -2.07 -17.24 18.30
C ASN A 8 -1.85 -16.45 19.60
N ASN A 9 -0.97 -15.45 19.57
CA ASN A 9 -0.88 -14.50 20.69
C ASN A 9 -1.90 -13.40 20.41
N ASP A 10 -2.95 -13.34 21.21
CA ASP A 10 -3.91 -12.22 21.19
C ASP A 10 -3.23 -10.85 21.24
N ALA A 11 -2.03 -10.78 21.83
CA ALA A 11 -1.16 -9.60 21.84
C ALA A 11 -0.68 -9.17 20.44
N ASP A 12 -0.30 -10.12 19.58
CA ASP A 12 0.13 -9.83 18.20
C ASP A 12 -1.07 -9.33 17.38
N ASN A 13 -2.25 -9.93 17.58
CA ASN A 13 -3.49 -9.46 16.97
C ASN A 13 -3.90 -8.07 17.47
N ALA A 14 -3.76 -7.79 18.76
CA ALA A 14 -4.03 -6.46 19.32
C ALA A 14 -3.06 -5.40 18.78
N TYR A 15 -1.78 -5.76 18.64
CA TYR A 15 -0.77 -4.88 18.04
C TYR A 15 -1.07 -4.59 16.56
N LEU A 16 -1.46 -5.61 15.80
CA LEU A 16 -1.92 -5.46 14.41
C LEU A 16 -3.13 -4.55 14.32
N GLU A 17 -4.14 -4.74 15.17
CA GLU A 17 -5.33 -3.88 15.24
C GLU A 17 -4.97 -2.41 15.55
N ILE A 18 -4.04 -2.17 16.47
CA ILE A 18 -3.53 -0.81 16.74
C ILE A 18 -2.86 -0.23 15.50
N LEU A 19 -1.97 -0.99 14.83
CA LEU A 19 -1.32 -0.55 13.60
C LEU A 19 -2.32 -0.22 12.50
N LEU A 20 -3.37 -1.02 12.33
CA LEU A 20 -4.44 -0.75 11.36
C LEU A 20 -5.16 0.55 11.69
N LYS A 21 -5.56 0.75 12.94
CA LYS A 21 -6.22 2.00 13.38
C LYS A 21 -5.31 3.21 13.19
N THR A 22 -4.02 3.09 13.48
CA THR A 22 -3.05 4.17 13.22
C THR A 22 -2.90 4.44 11.72
N ALA A 23 -2.85 3.40 10.89
CA ALA A 23 -2.79 3.55 9.44
C ALA A 23 -4.04 4.23 8.88
N LEU A 24 -5.23 3.86 9.37
CA LEU A 24 -6.51 4.49 9.00
C LEU A 24 -6.53 5.97 9.40
N ASN A 25 -6.11 6.31 10.63
CA ASN A 25 -6.07 7.70 11.10
C ASN A 25 -5.01 8.56 10.38
N SER A 26 -3.90 7.97 9.96
CA SER A 26 -2.83 8.67 9.26
C SER A 26 -2.99 8.67 7.73
N TRP A 27 -4.13 8.20 7.23
CA TRP A 27 -4.46 8.26 5.81
C TRP A 27 -4.54 9.71 5.33
N ASP A 28 -3.76 10.03 4.29
CA ASP A 28 -3.77 11.33 3.63
C ASP A 28 -3.93 11.13 2.12
N PRO A 29 -5.07 11.54 1.51
CA PRO A 29 -5.31 11.39 0.08
C PRO A 29 -4.40 12.29 -0.78
N ILE A 30 -3.75 13.31 -0.21
CA ILE A 30 -2.79 14.17 -0.91
C ILE A 30 -1.45 13.46 -1.06
N LYS A 31 -1.09 12.58 -0.11
CA LYS A 31 0.21 11.88 -0.06
C LYS A 31 0.06 10.36 0.00
N PRO A 32 -0.67 9.73 -0.95
CA PRO A 32 -0.94 8.29 -0.93
C PRO A 32 0.34 7.44 -1.03
N ARG A 33 1.37 7.92 -1.74
CA ARG A 33 2.69 7.26 -1.84
C ARG A 33 3.40 7.14 -0.49
N ARG A 34 3.37 8.20 0.33
CA ARG A 34 4.03 8.22 1.64
C ARG A 34 3.32 7.29 2.63
N TRP A 35 2.00 7.21 2.53
CA TRP A 35 1.21 6.26 3.29
C TRP A 35 1.51 4.81 2.88
N LEU A 36 1.55 4.50 1.58
CA LEU A 36 1.91 3.18 1.06
C LEU A 36 3.31 2.74 1.48
N ALA A 37 4.29 3.64 1.48
CA ALA A 37 5.65 3.30 1.91
C ALA A 37 5.73 2.90 3.40
N ARG A 38 4.87 3.47 4.24
CA ARG A 38 4.83 3.15 5.68
C ARG A 38 3.97 1.95 6.01
N TYR A 39 2.81 1.83 5.37
CA TYR A 39 1.80 0.87 5.77
C TYR A 39 1.45 -0.15 4.70
N GLY A 40 1.94 -0.03 3.46
CA GLY A 40 1.59 -0.92 2.35
C GLY A 40 2.08 -2.36 2.48
N GLY A 41 3.04 -2.61 3.38
CA GLY A 41 3.58 -3.94 3.67
C GLY A 41 2.81 -4.73 4.74
N LEU A 42 1.84 -4.12 5.42
CA LEU A 42 1.09 -4.78 6.51
C LEU A 42 0.38 -6.09 6.08
N PRO A 43 -0.18 -6.26 4.86
CA PRO A 43 -0.83 -7.50 4.44
C PRO A 43 0.08 -8.73 4.51
N GLY A 44 1.38 -8.55 4.30
CA GLY A 44 2.37 -9.63 4.41
C GLY A 44 2.60 -10.12 5.84
N LEU A 45 2.11 -9.37 6.85
CA LEU A 45 2.25 -9.69 8.27
C LEU A 45 1.12 -10.56 8.82
N GLY A 46 0.16 -10.98 7.97
CA GLY A 46 -0.95 -11.83 8.40
C GLY A 46 -2.11 -11.07 9.02
N ILE A 47 -2.50 -9.92 8.43
CA ILE A 47 -3.68 -9.18 8.88
C ILE A 47 -4.92 -10.10 8.76
N GLY A 48 -5.63 -10.31 9.87
CA GLY A 48 -6.85 -11.12 9.91
C GLY A 48 -8.01 -10.55 9.09
N ASN A 49 -9.20 -11.13 9.25
CA ASN A 49 -10.44 -10.69 8.57
C ASN A 49 -11.30 -9.76 9.43
N GLY A 50 -10.70 -9.03 10.37
CA GLY A 50 -11.40 -8.05 11.20
C GLY A 50 -11.95 -6.85 10.40
N VAL A 51 -12.87 -6.10 11.00
CA VAL A 51 -13.48 -4.91 10.38
C VAL A 51 -12.41 -3.89 9.97
N SER A 52 -11.45 -3.60 10.86
CA SER A 52 -10.34 -2.67 10.57
C SER A 52 -9.40 -3.19 9.49
N ALA A 53 -9.23 -4.50 9.36
CA ALA A 53 -8.47 -5.10 8.27
C ALA A 53 -9.17 -4.93 6.91
N GLN A 54 -10.50 -5.06 6.89
CA GLN A 54 -11.30 -4.83 5.69
C GLN A 54 -11.22 -3.36 5.25
N GLU A 55 -11.41 -2.43 6.18
CA GLU A 55 -11.27 -0.99 5.91
C GLU A 55 -9.88 -0.66 5.38
N TYR A 56 -8.83 -1.17 6.03
CA TYR A 56 -7.45 -1.01 5.59
C TYR A 56 -7.23 -1.54 4.16
N LYS A 57 -7.76 -2.73 3.81
CA LYS A 57 -7.65 -3.29 2.45
C LYS A 57 -8.32 -2.37 1.42
N THR A 58 -9.50 -1.82 1.72
CA THR A 58 -10.16 -0.87 0.80
C THR A 58 -9.32 0.39 0.60
N LEU A 59 -8.68 0.87 1.66
CA LEU A 59 -7.89 2.09 1.66
C LEU A 59 -6.53 1.87 0.97
N LEU A 60 -5.93 0.69 1.13
CA LEU A 60 -4.77 0.22 0.38
C LEU A 60 -5.06 0.22 -1.14
N ALA A 61 -6.20 -0.32 -1.55
CA ALA A 61 -6.62 -0.31 -2.95
C ALA A 61 -6.80 1.13 -3.48
N LYS A 62 -7.42 2.03 -2.70
CA LYS A 62 -7.55 3.45 -3.05
C LYS A 62 -6.18 4.12 -3.20
N ALA A 63 -5.24 3.85 -2.28
CA ALA A 63 -3.90 4.41 -2.32
C ALA A 63 -3.10 3.95 -3.54
N LEU A 64 -3.21 2.67 -3.90
CA LEU A 64 -2.62 2.10 -5.10
C LEU A 64 -3.22 2.74 -6.37
N ALA A 65 -4.54 2.85 -6.44
CA ALA A 65 -5.24 3.48 -7.57
C ALA A 65 -4.82 4.96 -7.75
N LEU A 66 -4.74 5.73 -6.67
CA LEU A 66 -4.26 7.13 -6.72
C LEU A 66 -2.80 7.22 -7.18
N THR A 67 -1.96 6.29 -6.74
CA THR A 67 -0.53 6.26 -7.11
C THR A 67 -0.33 5.87 -8.57
N GLN A 68 -1.10 4.90 -9.07
CA GLN A 68 -1.10 4.50 -10.48
C GLN A 68 -1.67 5.61 -11.38
N ARG A 69 -2.75 6.28 -10.97
CA ARG A 69 -3.33 7.41 -11.71
C ARG A 69 -2.34 8.57 -11.82
N LYS A 70 -1.58 8.86 -10.77
CA LYS A 70 -0.54 9.89 -10.83
C LYS A 70 0.63 9.51 -11.75
N ARG A 71 0.99 8.23 -11.85
CA ARG A 71 1.95 7.76 -12.86
C ARG A 71 1.47 8.04 -14.27
N ARG A 72 0.21 7.75 -14.59
CA ARG A 72 -0.36 8.03 -15.92
C ARG A 72 -0.52 9.53 -16.22
N ALA A 73 -0.70 10.36 -15.19
CA ALA A 73 -0.81 11.82 -15.38
C ALA A 73 0.55 12.47 -15.68
N GLU A 74 1.67 11.93 -15.17
CA GLU A 74 3.02 12.41 -15.48
C GLU A 74 3.60 11.77 -16.75
N GLU A 75 3.08 10.61 -17.18
CA GLU A 75 3.44 9.93 -18.44
C GLU A 75 2.76 10.55 -19.68
N GLY A 76 2.09 11.69 -19.51
CA GLY A 76 1.56 12.52 -20.59
C GLY A 76 2.38 13.79 -20.87
N ASP A 77 3.46 14.04 -20.11
CA ASP A 77 4.32 15.19 -20.34
C ASP A 77 5.60 14.75 -21.07
N SER A 78 5.46 14.68 -22.39
CA SER A 78 6.50 14.88 -23.40
C SER A 78 7.87 14.22 -23.15
N LEU A 79 8.02 12.98 -23.62
CA LEU A 79 9.29 12.63 -24.26
C LEU A 79 9.21 13.17 -25.70
N PRO A 80 10.10 14.09 -26.14
CA PRO A 80 10.15 14.43 -27.55
C PRO A 80 10.47 13.14 -28.31
N GLU A 81 9.63 12.85 -29.31
CA GLU A 81 9.86 11.79 -30.28
C GLU A 81 11.19 12.11 -30.99
N VAL A 82 12.29 11.53 -30.54
CA VAL A 82 13.59 11.66 -31.22
C VAL A 82 13.51 10.78 -32.46
N ILE A 83 12.96 11.35 -33.53
CA ILE A 83 13.01 10.77 -34.87
C ILE A 83 14.47 10.87 -35.33
N TYR A 84 15.22 9.76 -35.22
CA TYR A 84 16.51 9.65 -35.88
C TYR A 84 16.27 9.51 -37.38
N LEU A 85 16.23 10.65 -38.09
CA LEU A 85 16.43 10.67 -39.53
C LEU A 85 17.91 10.35 -39.80
N VAL A 86 18.23 9.06 -39.88
CA VAL A 86 19.50 8.60 -40.47
C VAL A 86 19.41 8.92 -41.96
N GLY A 87 20.00 10.06 -42.31
CA GLY A 87 20.22 10.47 -43.68
C GLY A 87 21.49 9.81 -44.24
N ARG A 88 21.30 9.30 -45.46
CA ARG A 88 22.26 9.11 -46.55
C ARG A 88 22.92 7.73 -46.69
#